data_AF-A0A6L9SYG7-F1
#
_entry.id   AF-A0A6L9SYG7-F1
#
_cell.length_a   1.000
_cell.length_b   1.000
_cell.length_c   1.000
_cell.angle_alpha   90.00
_cell.angle_beta   90.00
_cell.angle_gamma   90.00
#
_symmetry.space_group_name_H-M   'P 1'
#
loop_
_entity.id
_entity.type
_entity.pdbx_description
1 polymer ?
#
loop_
_entity_poly.entity_id
_entity_poly.type
_entity_poly.pdbx_seq_one_letter_code
_entity_poly.pdbx_strand_id
1 'polypeptide(L)'
;MGRFNPEMSNDRYLVDYKLTGNAGSPYEFSLWFRIDDREFEIKDLSMGDMVDLNKGIAGAIRQARKAKRDMDYKTAVRRRRETSSNAD
;
A
#
# COMPACT_ATOMS: atom_id res chain seq x y z
N MET A 1 -19.36 -3.75 -10.57
CA MET A 1 -18.30 -3.13 -9.77
C MET A 1 -17.02 -3.91 -9.98
N GLY A 2 -16.04 -3.33 -10.69
CA GLY A 2 -14.74 -3.97 -10.90
C GLY A 2 -13.99 -4.05 -9.58
N ARG A 3 -13.41 -5.21 -9.26
CA ARG A 3 -12.49 -5.32 -8.11
C ARG A 3 -11.33 -4.36 -8.34
N PHE A 4 -11.11 -3.45 -7.38
CA PHE A 4 -9.90 -2.65 -7.32
C PHE A 4 -8.68 -3.58 -7.45
N ASN A 5 -7.93 -3.45 -8.55
CA ASN A 5 -6.67 -4.16 -8.75
C ASN A 5 -5.52 -3.18 -8.50
N PRO A 6 -4.92 -3.17 -7.29
CA PRO A 6 -3.82 -2.26 -6.97
C PRO A 6 -2.58 -2.49 -7.84
N GLU A 7 -2.43 -3.64 -8.51
CA GLU A 7 -1.33 -3.90 -9.43
C GLU A 7 -1.56 -3.30 -10.83
N MET A 8 -2.77 -2.80 -11.13
CA MET A 8 -3.13 -2.15 -12.41
C MET A 8 -3.54 -0.69 -12.26
N SER A 9 -3.64 -0.15 -11.04
CA SER A 9 -3.98 1.27 -10.89
C SER A 9 -2.77 2.13 -11.23
N ASN A 10 -2.97 3.11 -12.12
CA ASN A 10 -2.01 4.17 -12.40
C ASN A 10 -2.03 5.24 -11.30
N ASP A 11 -2.34 4.85 -10.06
CA ASP A 11 -2.47 5.78 -8.94
C ASP A 11 -1.07 6.31 -8.61
N ARG A 12 -0.85 7.57 -8.98
CA ARG A 12 0.38 8.29 -8.69
C ARG A 12 0.15 9.09 -7.42
N TYR A 13 1.11 8.99 -6.50
CA TYR A 13 1.21 9.92 -5.39
C TYR A 13 2.42 10.82 -5.60
N LEU A 14 2.31 12.06 -5.16
CA LEU A 14 3.36 13.07 -5.21
C LEU A 14 3.55 13.63 -3.80
N VAL A 15 4.81 13.80 -3.41
CA VAL A 15 5.19 14.38 -2.13
C VAL A 15 5.94 15.66 -2.41
N ASP A 16 5.46 16.76 -1.84
CA ASP A 16 6.15 18.04 -1.82
C ASP A 16 6.61 18.37 -0.40
N TYR A 17 7.63 19.22 -0.29
CA TYR A 17 8.05 19.78 0.99
C TYR A 17 8.43 21.24 0.85
N LYS A 18 8.31 21.98 1.94
CA LYS A 18 8.87 23.33 2.09
C LYS A 18 9.61 23.46 3.42
N LEU A 19 10.56 24.40 3.45
CA LEU A 19 11.24 24.78 4.69
C LEU A 19 10.39 25.79 5.46
N THR A 20 10.18 25.54 6.74
CA THR A 20 9.34 26.39 7.61
C THR A 20 10.12 27.53 8.26
N GLY A 21 11.45 27.42 8.32
CA GLY A 21 12.32 28.32 9.08
C GLY A 21 12.32 28.07 10.60
N ASN A 22 11.55 27.10 11.10
CA ASN A 22 11.53 26.73 12.52
C ASN A 22 12.60 25.68 12.83
N ALA A 23 13.52 26.01 13.76
CA ALA A 23 14.63 25.12 14.13
C ALA A 23 14.18 23.75 14.69
N GLY A 24 13.00 23.66 15.30
CA GLY A 24 12.48 22.41 15.87
C GLY A 24 11.74 21.49 14.88
N SER A 25 11.16 22.05 13.82
CA SER A 25 10.47 21.30 12.76
C SER A 25 10.71 22.00 11.43
N PRO A 26 11.90 21.81 10.83
CA PRO A 26 12.34 22.60 9.69
C PRO A 26 11.61 22.29 8.39
N TYR A 27 10.88 21.17 8.34
CA TYR A 27 10.17 20.70 7.16
C TYR A 27 8.67 20.62 7.41
N GLU A 28 7.91 21.06 6.42
CA GLU A 28 6.49 20.78 6.29
C GLU A 28 6.26 20.09 4.95
N PHE A 29 5.54 18.98 4.97
CA PHE A 29 5.30 18.13 3.81
C PHE A 29 3.84 18.22 3.36
N SER A 30 3.62 17.93 2.10
CA SER A 30 2.28 17.75 1.52
C SER A 30 2.27 16.50 0.64
N LEU A 31 1.19 15.73 0.73
CA LEU A 31 0.99 14.52 -0.05
C LEU A 31 -0.24 14.69 -0.95
N TRP A 32 -0.04 14.48 -2.24
CA TRP A 32 -1.08 14.46 -3.25
C TRP A 32 -1.25 13.04 -3.77
N PHE A 33 -2.48 12.57 -3.89
CA PHE A 33 -2.75 11.27 -4.51
C PHE A 33 -4.11 11.27 -5.21
N ARG A 34 -4.22 10.43 -6.23
CA ARG A 34 -5.46 10.25 -6.98
C ARG A 34 -5.99 8.83 -6.76
N ILE A 35 -7.27 8.71 -6.40
CA ILE A 35 -7.98 7.43 -6.25
C ILE A 35 -9.31 7.56 -6.98
N ASP A 36 -9.60 6.63 -7.90
CA ASP A 36 -10.85 6.59 -8.66
C ASP A 36 -11.22 7.95 -9.28
N ASP A 37 -10.25 8.58 -9.95
CA ASP A 37 -10.35 9.92 -10.57
C ASP A 37 -10.65 11.09 -9.60
N ARG A 38 -10.56 10.87 -8.29
CA ARG A 38 -10.61 11.93 -7.26
C ARG A 38 -9.23 12.26 -6.76
N GLU A 39 -8.94 13.55 -6.67
CA GLU A 39 -7.70 14.08 -6.11
C GLU A 39 -7.86 14.35 -4.62
N PHE A 40 -6.85 13.96 -3.86
CA PHE A 40 -6.75 14.16 -2.43
C PHE A 40 -5.44 14.87 -2.12
N GLU A 41 -5.50 15.78 -1.16
CA GLU A 41 -4.35 16.52 -0.67
C GLU A 41 -4.33 16.46 0.86
N ILE A 42 -3.16 16.14 1.42
CA ILE A 42 -2.88 16.19 2.85
C ILE A 42 -1.73 17.18 3.05
N LYS A 43 -1.96 18.23 3.83
CA LYS A 43 -0.99 19.31 4.13
C LYS A 43 -0.48 19.23 5.55
N ASP A 44 0.46 20.12 5.86
CA ASP A 44 0.92 20.41 7.21
C ASP A 44 1.53 19.19 7.92
N LEU A 45 2.08 18.26 7.14
CA LEU A 45 2.68 17.04 7.66
C LEU A 45 4.08 17.33 8.18
N SER A 46 4.38 16.88 9.39
CA SER A 46 5.73 16.93 9.94
C SER A 46 6.60 15.79 9.40
N MET A 47 7.91 15.87 9.60
CA MET A 47 8.82 14.75 9.32
C MET A 47 8.41 13.47 10.08
N GLY A 48 7.92 13.61 11.32
CA GLY A 48 7.44 12.48 12.11
C GLY A 48 6.25 11.78 11.47
N ASP A 49 5.28 12.58 11.00
CA ASP A 49 4.09 12.05 10.31
C ASP A 49 4.48 11.29 9.04
N MET A 50 5.42 11.82 8.25
CA MET A 50 5.93 11.16 7.05
C MET A 50 6.60 9.82 7.36
N VAL A 51 7.38 9.75 8.44
CA VAL A 51 8.03 8.51 8.88
C VAL A 51 7.00 7.46 9.30
N ASP A 52 5.96 7.86 10.04
CA ASP A 52 4.95 6.94 10.52
C ASP A 52 4.00 6.48 9.40
N LEU A 53 3.67 7.36 8.45
CA LEU A 53 2.97 6.99 7.21
C LEU A 53 3.77 5.94 6.43
N ASN A 54 5.08 6.14 6.24
CA ASN A 54 5.93 5.19 5.53
C ASN A 54 5.97 3.81 6.23
N LYS A 55 6.08 3.79 7.57
CA LYS A 55 6.01 2.54 8.35
C LYS A 55 4.67 1.83 8.16
N GLY A 56 3.56 2.57 8.19
CA GLY A 56 2.21 2.06 7.99
C GLY A 56 2.03 1.42 6.62
N ILE A 57 2.41 2.12 5.54
CA ILE A 57 2.35 1.62 4.16
C ILE A 57 3.21 0.37 4.00
N ALA A 58 4.46 0.40 4.47
CA ALA A 58 5.35 -0.76 4.41
C ALA A 58 4.78 -1.96 5.18
N GLY A 59 4.13 -1.72 6.33
CA GLY A 59 3.41 -2.72 7.10
C GLY A 59 2.26 -3.36 6.33
N ALA A 60 1.40 -2.54 5.71
CA ALA A 60 0.28 -3.00 4.91
C ALA A 60 0.75 -3.86 3.71
N ILE A 61 1.80 -3.42 2.99
CA ILE A 61 2.39 -4.19 1.87
C ILE A 61 2.90 -5.55 2.35
N ARG A 62 3.59 -5.61 3.50
CA ARG A 62 4.07 -6.89 4.05
C ARG A 62 2.92 -7.84 4.37
N GLN A 63 1.85 -7.35 4.97
CA GLN A 63 0.66 -8.15 5.29
C GLN A 63 -0.02 -8.66 4.03
N ALA A 64 -0.23 -7.81 3.02
CA ALA A 64 -0.82 -8.19 1.75
C ALA A 64 -0.01 -9.29 1.04
N ARG A 65 1.33 -9.14 0.99
CA ARG A 65 2.22 -10.16 0.43
C ARG A 65 2.15 -11.48 1.19
N LYS A 66 2.04 -11.45 2.52
CA LYS A 66 1.86 -12.65 3.33
C LYS A 66 0.54 -13.35 3.01
N ALA A 67 -0.56 -12.60 2.96
CA ALA A 67 -1.88 -13.14 2.64
C ALA A 67 -1.91 -13.80 1.25
N LYS A 68 -1.29 -13.18 0.24
CA LYS A 68 -1.15 -13.76 -1.11
C LYS A 68 -0.42 -15.10 -1.06
N ARG A 69 0.74 -15.18 -0.40
CA ARG A 69 1.49 -16.44 -0.24
C ARG A 69 0.67 -17.53 0.47
N ASP A 70 -0.03 -17.17 1.54
CA ASP A 70 -0.86 -18.13 2.30
C ASP A 70 -2.01 -18.67 1.43
N MET A 71 -2.62 -17.82 0.60
CA MET A 71 -3.66 -18.22 -0.36
C MET A 71 -3.12 -19.14 -1.45
N ASP A 72 -1.98 -18.79 -2.04
CA ASP A 72 -1.34 -19.60 -3.09
C ASP A 72 -0.97 -20.99 -2.56
N TYR A 73 -0.43 -21.07 -1.34
CA TYR A 73 -0.15 -22.34 -0.68
C TYR A 73 -1.40 -23.20 -0.47
N LYS A 74 -2.48 -22.62 0.09
CA LYS A 74 -3.76 -23.33 0.27
C LYS A 74 -4.32 -23.86 -1.05
N THR A 75 -4.22 -23.06 -2.11
CA THR A 75 -4.67 -23.42 -3.46
C THR A 75 -3.86 -24.58 -4.03
N ALA A 76 -2.53 -24.56 -3.88
CA ALA A 76 -1.65 -25.63 -4.31
C ALA A 76 -1.93 -26.95 -3.57
N VAL A 77 -2.12 -26.89 -2.25
CA VAL A 77 -2.45 -28.07 -1.43
C VAL A 77 -3.80 -28.68 -1.86
N ARG A 78 -4.81 -27.84 -2.10
CA ARG A 78 -6.13 -28.29 -2.57
C ARG A 78 -6.03 -29.02 -3.91
N ARG A 79 -5.35 -28.43 -4.90
CA ARG A 79 -5.16 -29.07 -6.22
C ARG A 79 -4.48 -30.43 -6.10
N ARG A 80 -3.45 -30.54 -5.25
CA ARG A 80 -2.73 -31.80 -5.03
C ARG A 80 -3.66 -32.91 -4.50
N ARG A 81 -4.58 -32.58 -3.58
CA ARG A 81 -5.56 -33.54 -3.05
C ARG A 81 -6.59 -33.98 -4.08
N GLU A 82 -7.08 -33.05 -4.91
CA GLU A 82 -8.04 -33.34 -5.98
C GLU A 82 -7.41 -34.22 -7.08
N THR A 83 -6.14 -34.02 -7.42
CA THR A 83 -5.43 -34.89 -8.37
C THR A 83 -5.14 -36.29 -7.84
N SER A 84 -4.91 -36.45 -6.53
CA SER A 84 -4.69 -37.76 -5.92
C SER A 84 -5.97 -38.56 -5.74
N SER A 85 -7.13 -37.91 -5.59
CA SER A 85 -8.44 -38.56 -5.44
C SER A 85 -9.04 -39.04 -6.77
N ASN A 86 -8.58 -38.54 -7.91
CA ASN A 86 -9.05 -38.93 -9.25
C ASN A 86 -8.15 -40.00 -9.91
N ALA A 87 -7.15 -40.50 -9.17
CA ALA A 87 -6.21 -41.52 -9.64
C ALA A 87 -6.52 -42.92 -9.07
N ASP A 88 -7.56 -43.03 -8.23
CA ASP A 88 -8.20 -44.27 -7.74
C ASP A 88 -9.52 -44.50 -8.48
#